data_AF-A0A7C3I341-F1
#
_entry.id   AF-A0A7C3I341-F1
#
_cell.length_a   1.000
_cell.length_b   1.000
_cell.length_c   1.000
_cell.angle_alpha   90.00
_cell.angle_beta   90.00
_cell.angle_gamma   90.00
#
_symmetry.space_group_name_H-M   'P 1'
#
loop_
_entity.id
_entity.type
_entity.pdbx_description
1 polymer ?
#
loop_
_entity_poly.entity_id
_entity_poly.type
_entity_poly.pdbx_seq_one_letter_code
_entity_poly.pdbx_strand_id
1 'polypeptide(L)'
;MSHKQPIVAWIVDDTGIPKKGRHSVGVARQSCAQLGKQDNCQGAVSLSVATWEASLPVASRLYLPKEWTEDRARRRKAGVPGEVQFQTQPEIAIDLSAG
;
A
#
# COMPACT_ATOMS: atom_id res chain seq x y z
N MET A 1 33.92 8.23 -1.17
CA MET A 1 33.50 8.91 0.08
C MET A 1 32.01 8.67 0.25
N SER A 2 31.56 8.12 1.39
CA SER A 2 30.12 7.99 1.68
C SER A 2 29.64 9.33 2.23
N HIS A 3 28.86 10.07 1.45
CA HIS A 3 28.26 11.32 1.91
C HIS A 3 27.00 10.97 2.71
N LYS A 4 27.01 11.17 4.03
CA LYS A 4 25.84 10.95 4.89
C LYS A 4 25.03 12.25 4.95
N GLN A 5 23.76 12.19 4.59
CA GLN A 5 22.82 13.31 4.72
C GLN A 5 21.76 12.99 5.78
N PRO A 6 21.29 14.00 6.55
CA PRO A 6 20.21 13.77 7.50
C PRO A 6 18.90 13.48 6.78
N ILE A 7 18.09 12.60 7.36
CA ILE A 7 16.68 12.48 6.98
C ILE A 7 15.96 13.74 7.47
N VAL A 8 15.28 14.44 6.57
CA VAL A 8 14.58 15.70 6.86
C VAL A 8 13.06 15.57 6.77
N ALA A 9 12.55 14.52 6.12
CA ALA A 9 11.12 14.26 6.04
C ALA A 9 10.80 12.76 5.89
N TRP A 10 9.60 12.41 6.34
CA TRP A 10 8.95 11.12 6.13
C TRP A 10 7.72 11.39 5.25
N ILE A 11 7.64 10.72 4.11
CA ILE A 11 6.63 10.96 3.08
C ILE A 11 5.77 9.70 2.98
N VAL A 12 4.47 9.85 3.18
CA VAL A 12 3.48 8.80 2.97
C VAL A 12 2.78 9.08 1.65
N ASP A 13 2.67 8.06 0.80
CA ASP A 13 1.98 8.15 -0.48
C ASP A 13 1.05 6.94 -0.68
N ASP A 14 -0.12 7.18 -1.25
CA ASP A 14 -1.03 6.14 -1.72
C ASP A 14 -0.88 5.91 -3.22
N THR A 15 -0.53 4.68 -3.60
CA THR A 15 -0.31 4.30 -4.98
C THR A 15 -1.47 3.45 -5.48
N GLY A 16 -2.19 3.94 -6.49
CA GLY A 16 -3.19 3.16 -7.22
C GLY A 16 -2.55 2.38 -8.38
N ILE A 17 -2.80 1.08 -8.48
CA ILE A 17 -2.27 0.22 -9.54
C ILE A 17 -3.44 -0.33 -10.36
N PRO A 18 -3.74 0.22 -11.56
CA PRO A 18 -4.84 -0.25 -12.39
C PRO A 18 -4.72 -1.73 -12.75
N LYS A 19 -5.84 -2.46 -12.71
CA LYS A 19 -5.88 -3.89 -13.02
C LYS A 19 -7.04 -4.26 -13.92
N LYS A 20 -6.84 -5.35 -14.66
CA LYS A 20 -7.92 -6.06 -15.36
C LYS A 20 -8.14 -7.41 -14.65
N GLY A 21 -9.40 -7.76 -14.37
CA GLY A 21 -9.77 -9.01 -13.69
C GLY A 21 -9.80 -8.91 -12.16
N ARG A 22 -9.96 -10.07 -11.49
CA ARG A 22 -10.32 -10.17 -10.05
C ARG A 22 -9.33 -10.97 -9.18
N HIS A 23 -8.25 -11.46 -9.76
CA HIS A 23 -7.36 -12.43 -9.11
C HIS A 23 -6.12 -11.84 -8.42
N SER A 24 -5.71 -10.61 -8.75
CA SER A 24 -4.60 -9.94 -8.07
C SER A 24 -5.00 -9.55 -6.64
N VAL A 25 -4.15 -9.83 -5.64
CA VAL A 25 -4.43 -9.58 -4.22
C VAL A 25 -4.89 -8.14 -3.97
N GLY A 26 -6.00 -7.93 -3.28
CA GLY A 26 -6.51 -6.59 -3.00
C GLY A 26 -7.10 -5.83 -4.20
N VAL A 27 -7.23 -6.47 -5.37
CA VAL A 27 -7.94 -5.84 -6.50
C VAL A 27 -9.43 -5.73 -6.24
N ALA A 28 -9.96 -4.52 -6.32
CA ALA A 28 -11.37 -4.21 -6.16
C ALA A 28 -11.69 -2.90 -6.89
N ARG A 29 -12.98 -2.57 -7.00
CA ARG A 29 -13.40 -1.23 -7.43
C ARG A 29 -13.26 -0.27 -6.25
N GLN A 30 -12.21 0.53 -6.26
CA GLN A 30 -11.82 1.42 -5.16
C GLN A 30 -11.16 2.69 -5.70
N SER A 31 -10.85 3.65 -4.83
CA SER A 31 -10.12 4.86 -5.24
C SER A 31 -8.77 4.48 -5.83
N CYS A 32 -8.51 4.91 -7.07
CA CYS A 32 -7.25 4.68 -7.76
C CYS A 32 -6.53 6.02 -7.95
N ALA A 33 -5.53 6.30 -7.13
CA ALA A 33 -4.77 7.56 -7.20
C ALA A 33 -4.22 7.83 -8.61
N GLN A 34 -3.66 6.80 -9.27
CA GLN A 34 -3.12 6.92 -10.63
C GLN A 34 -4.18 7.34 -11.67
N LEU A 35 -5.46 6.97 -11.49
CA LEU A 35 -6.53 7.30 -12.43
C LEU A 35 -7.38 8.49 -11.98
N GLY A 36 -7.20 9.00 -10.75
CA GLY A 36 -7.99 10.08 -10.17
C GLY A 36 -9.47 9.76 -9.98
N LYS A 37 -9.86 8.48 -9.99
CA LYS A 37 -11.25 8.03 -9.91
C LYS A 37 -11.35 6.66 -9.27
N GLN A 38 -12.59 6.25 -8.96
CA GLN A 38 -12.85 4.85 -8.62
C GLN A 38 -12.78 3.96 -9.86
N ASP A 39 -11.95 2.93 -9.80
CA ASP A 39 -11.83 1.93 -10.86
C ASP A 39 -11.34 0.60 -10.26
N ASN A 40 -11.26 -0.45 -11.07
CA ASN A 40 -10.68 -1.72 -10.67
C ASN A 40 -9.15 -1.58 -10.56
N CYS A 41 -8.65 -1.50 -9.33
CA CYS A 41 -7.23 -1.33 -9.06
C CYS A 41 -6.83 -2.06 -7.77
N GLN A 42 -5.53 -2.20 -7.55
CA GLN A 42 -4.96 -2.40 -6.21
C GLN A 42 -4.59 -1.03 -5.63
N GLY A 43 -4.53 -0.94 -4.31
CA GLY A 43 -3.91 0.17 -3.60
C GLY A 43 -2.67 -0.32 -2.85
N ALA A 44 -1.66 0.54 -2.75
CA ALA A 44 -0.54 0.36 -1.83
C ALA A 44 -0.33 1.65 -1.05
N VAL A 45 0.08 1.53 0.21
CA VAL A 45 0.59 2.66 1.00
C VAL A 45 2.09 2.48 1.09
N SER A 46 2.84 3.54 0.80
CA SER A 46 4.29 3.54 0.87
C SER A 46 4.80 4.59 1.85
N LEU A 47 5.95 4.31 2.43
CA LEU A 47 6.71 5.23 3.25
C LEU A 47 8.07 5.45 2.58
N SER A 48 8.40 6.71 2.34
CA SER A 48 9.71 7.13 1.86
C SER A 48 10.36 8.07 2.86
N VAL A 49 11.68 7.98 3.01
CA VAL A 49 12.47 8.98 3.73
C VAL A 49 13.10 9.92 2.72
N ALA A 50 13.20 11.21 3.05
CA ALA A 50 13.83 12.20 2.20
C ALA A 50 14.99 12.88 2.92
N THR A 51 16.02 13.18 2.14
CA THR A 51 17.11 14.11 2.42
C THR A 51 16.87 15.37 1.58
N TRP A 52 17.76 16.36 1.65
CA TRP A 52 17.68 17.52 0.76
C TRP A 52 17.95 17.18 -0.72
N GLU A 53 18.64 16.07 -0.99
CA GLU A 53 19.10 15.71 -2.33
C GLU A 53 18.31 14.57 -2.97
N ALA A 54 17.65 13.73 -2.18
CA ALA A 54 16.98 12.53 -2.65
C ALA A 54 15.87 12.05 -1.70
N SER A 55 14.92 11.27 -2.25
CA SER A 55 13.99 10.44 -1.49
C SER A 55 14.18 8.96 -1.81
N LEU A 56 13.92 8.09 -0.83
CA LEU A 56 14.04 6.65 -0.96
C LEU A 56 12.82 5.96 -0.33
N PRO A 57 12.11 5.08 -1.04
CA PRO A 57 11.09 4.24 -0.45
C PRO A 57 11.74 3.23 0.50
N VAL A 58 11.30 3.23 1.76
CA VAL A 58 11.83 2.36 2.81
C VAL A 58 10.86 1.26 3.21
N ALA A 59 9.56 1.47 3.03
CA ALA A 59 8.55 0.46 3.29
C ALA A 59 7.32 0.64 2.41
N SER A 60 6.59 -0.44 2.18
CA SER A 60 5.28 -0.40 1.53
C SER A 60 4.42 -1.59 1.93
N ARG A 61 3.11 -1.41 1.85
CA ARG A 61 2.13 -2.47 2.11
C ARG A 61 0.93 -2.32 1.17
N LEU A 62 0.45 -3.45 0.64
CA LEU A 62 -0.81 -3.48 -0.11
C LEU A 62 -1.99 -3.17 0.82
N TYR A 63 -2.87 -2.29 0.36
CA TYR A 63 -4.19 -2.10 0.96
C TYR A 63 -5.11 -3.25 0.54
N LEU A 64 -5.73 -3.89 1.52
CA LEU A 64 -6.63 -5.02 1.32
C LEU A 64 -8.06 -4.59 1.69
N PRO A 65 -8.96 -4.37 0.72
CA PRO A 65 -10.35 -3.96 0.99
C PRO A 65 -11.10 -4.98 1.85
N LYS A 66 -12.15 -4.54 2.57
CA LYS A 66 -12.98 -5.42 3.42
C LYS A 66 -13.46 -6.68 2.70
N GLU A 67 -13.91 -6.55 1.45
CA GLU A 67 -14.36 -7.67 0.62
C GLU A 67 -13.29 -8.75 0.38
N TRP A 68 -12.00 -8.40 0.50
CA TRP A 68 -10.92 -9.37 0.46
C TRP A 68 -10.68 -10.01 1.81
N THR A 69 -10.67 -9.25 2.89
CA THR A 69 -10.44 -9.79 4.23
C THR A 69 -11.59 -10.70 4.69
N GLU A 70 -12.80 -10.46 4.22
CA GLU A 70 -14.00 -11.23 4.55
C GLU A 70 -14.17 -12.50 3.67
N ASP A 71 -13.51 -12.58 2.51
CA ASP A 71 -13.58 -13.74 1.62
C ASP A 71 -12.43 -14.75 1.87
N ARG A 72 -12.69 -15.70 2.78
CA ARG A 72 -11.72 -16.74 3.16
C ARG A 72 -11.27 -17.61 1.98
N ALA A 73 -12.16 -17.91 1.03
CA ALA A 73 -11.85 -18.77 -0.10
C ALA A 73 -10.91 -18.04 -1.09
N ARG A 74 -11.20 -16.77 -1.37
CA ARG A 74 -10.36 -15.90 -2.21
C ARG A 74 -9.00 -15.67 -1.59
N ARG A 75 -8.94 -15.38 -0.28
CA ARG A 75 -7.67 -15.23 0.46
C ARG A 75 -6.80 -16.47 0.36
N ARG A 76 -7.37 -17.65 0.62
CA ARG A 76 -6.65 -18.93 0.53
C ARG A 76 -6.13 -19.18 -0.88
N LYS A 77 -6.94 -18.91 -1.91
CA LYS A 77 -6.54 -19.08 -3.31
C LYS A 77 -5.37 -18.16 -3.70
N ALA A 78 -5.32 -16.94 -3.15
CA ALA A 78 -4.30 -15.94 -3.45
C ALA A 78 -3.11 -15.94 -2.48
N GLY A 79 -3.10 -16.82 -1.46
CA GLY A 79 -2.03 -16.90 -0.47
C GLY A 79 -2.02 -15.78 0.57
N VAL A 80 -3.15 -15.11 0.81
CA VAL A 80 -3.25 -14.07 1.85
C VAL A 80 -3.40 -14.74 3.22
N PRO A 81 -2.48 -14.53 4.18
CA PRO A 81 -2.54 -15.11 5.51
C PRO A 81 -3.82 -14.72 6.26
N GLY A 82 -4.36 -15.58 7.12
CA GLY A 82 -5.67 -15.42 7.78
C GLY A 82 -5.70 -14.33 8.87
N GLU A 83 -4.54 -14.03 9.43
CA GLU A 83 -4.29 -13.01 10.44
C GLU A 83 -4.42 -11.58 9.90
N VAL A 84 -4.25 -11.38 8.59
CA VAL A 84 -4.41 -10.06 7.95
C VAL A 84 -5.85 -9.58 8.12
N GLN A 85 -6.04 -8.52 8.91
CA GLN A 85 -7.35 -7.86 9.07
C GLN A 85 -7.45 -6.63 8.16
N PHE A 86 -8.68 -6.14 8.01
CA PHE A 86 -8.90 -4.88 7.33
C PHE A 86 -8.24 -3.74 8.11
N GLN A 87 -7.50 -2.89 7.39
CA GLN A 87 -6.95 -1.65 7.90
C GLN A 87 -7.14 -0.57 6.83
N THR A 88 -7.49 0.62 7.27
CA THR A 88 -7.55 1.84 6.45
C THR A 88 -6.14 2.24 6.01
N GLN A 89 -6.03 3.04 4.94
CA GLN A 89 -4.73 3.53 4.48
C GLN A 89 -3.99 4.36 5.55
N PRO A 90 -4.63 5.23 6.36
CA PRO A 90 -3.96 5.91 7.47
C PRO A 90 -3.45 4.97 8.56
N GLU A 91 -4.19 3.92 8.92
CA GLU A 91 -3.71 2.91 9.89
C GLU A 91 -2.48 2.19 9.36
N ILE A 92 -2.47 1.82 8.07
CA ILE A 92 -1.29 1.23 7.43
C ILE A 92 -0.11 2.23 7.46
N ALA A 93 -0.34 3.51 7.17
CA ALA A 93 0.71 4.52 7.21
C ALA A 93 1.35 4.65 8.61
N ILE A 94 0.53 4.63 9.66
CA ILE A 94 0.99 4.64 11.05
C ILE A 94 1.84 3.40 11.35
N ASP A 95 1.37 2.20 10.98
CA ASP A 95 2.11 0.95 11.17
C ASP A 95 3.49 0.98 10.47
N LEU A 96 3.56 1.53 9.25
CA LEU A 96 4.81 1.66 8.51
C LEU A 96 5.78 2.65 9.17
N SER A 97 5.27 3.64 9.90
CA SER A 97 6.08 4.67 10.57
C SER A 97 6.58 4.27 11.97
N ALA A 98 6.01 3.22 12.56
CA ALA A 98 6.31 2.78 13.92
C ALA A 98 7.51 1.80 14.03
N GLY A 99 8.25 1.62 12.94
CA GLY A 99 9.41 0.71 12.84
C GLY A 99 10.67 1.20 13.54
#